data_AF-A0A0M2UQA9-F1
#
_entry.id   AF-A0A0M2UQA9-F1
#
_cell.length_a   1.000
_cell.length_b   1.000
_cell.length_c   1.000
_cell.angle_alpha   90.00
_cell.angle_beta   90.00
_cell.angle_gamma   90.00
#
_symmetry.space_group_name_H-M   'P 1'
#
loop_
_entity.id
_entity.type
_entity.pdbx_description
1 polymer ?
#
loop_
_entity_poly.entity_id
_entity_poly.type
_entity_poly.pdbx_seq_one_letter_code
_entity_poly.pdbx_strand_id
1 'polypeptide(L)'
;MHLRWKIGICLSFLTLEFLGCYVPPVSRPTPAVRPRESAGMPVKPQKKEEPYIVSQLDSYSVRNWRYIVIHHSASASGSAAQFDKYHREKRRWENGLGYHFVIGNGNGAPDGKIEIGNRWISQIDGAHAGVQEYNHYGIGICLVGNFNESYPTAAQMASLSAW
;
A
#
# COMPACT_ATOMS: atom_id res chain seq x y z
N MET A 1 -32.83 51.90 -30.22
CA MET A 1 -33.44 50.62 -29.82
C MET A 1 -32.74 50.18 -28.53
N HIS A 2 -33.20 50.54 -27.33
CA HIS A 2 -34.20 49.80 -26.52
C HIS A 2 -34.05 48.28 -26.73
N LEU A 3 -33.66 47.47 -25.74
CA LEU A 3 -34.48 47.21 -24.55
C LEU A 3 -33.66 46.53 -23.42
N ARG A 4 -33.97 46.94 -22.18
CA ARG A 4 -33.51 46.39 -20.90
C ARG A 4 -34.35 45.16 -20.55
N TRP A 5 -33.79 44.10 -19.97
CA TRP A 5 -34.58 43.15 -19.15
C TRP A 5 -34.00 43.07 -17.73
N LYS A 6 -34.89 43.30 -16.76
CA LYS A 6 -34.64 43.41 -15.33
C LYS A 6 -34.75 42.06 -14.61
N ILE A 7 -33.85 41.93 -13.63
CA ILE A 7 -33.92 41.21 -12.34
C ILE A 7 -35.32 40.73 -11.91
N GLY A 8 -35.36 39.52 -11.33
CA GLY A 8 -36.47 39.04 -10.48
C GLY A 8 -35.97 38.10 -9.38
N ILE A 9 -35.65 38.65 -8.21
CA ILE A 9 -35.53 37.91 -6.94
C ILE A 9 -36.95 37.75 -6.40
N CYS A 10 -37.38 36.51 -6.11
CA CYS A 10 -38.65 36.25 -5.43
C CYS A 10 -38.37 35.68 -4.05
N LEU A 11 -38.39 36.56 -3.05
CA LEU A 11 -38.53 36.23 -1.63
C LEU A 11 -40.02 36.31 -1.30
N SER A 12 -40.63 35.21 -0.88
CA SER A 12 -41.97 35.19 -0.31
C SER A 12 -41.92 34.73 1.14
N PHE A 13 -42.27 35.65 2.03
CA PHE A 13 -42.60 35.43 3.44
C PHE A 13 -44.12 35.30 3.61
N LEU A 14 -44.52 34.77 4.78
CA LEU A 14 -45.87 34.68 5.37
C LEU A 14 -46.77 33.57 4.77
N THR A 15 -47.51 32.76 5.54
CA THR A 15 -48.18 32.98 6.84
C THR A 15 -48.22 31.73 7.72
N LEU A 16 -48.16 31.97 9.03
CA LEU A 16 -48.59 31.10 10.13
C LEU A 16 -50.13 31.00 10.10
N GLU A 17 -50.72 29.81 10.31
CA GLU A 17 -51.91 29.60 11.18
C GLU A 17 -52.17 28.12 11.46
N PHE A 18 -52.72 27.90 12.67
CA PHE A 18 -52.90 26.68 13.45
C PHE A 18 -53.80 25.62 12.81
N LEU A 19 -53.52 24.33 13.08
CA LEU A 19 -54.57 23.37 13.46
C LEU A 19 -54.00 22.12 14.16
N GLY A 20 -54.33 21.98 15.45
CA GLY A 20 -54.53 20.71 16.16
C GLY A 20 -53.31 19.83 16.46
N CYS A 21 -52.90 19.78 17.73
CA CYS A 21 -52.07 18.68 18.25
C CYS A 21 -52.86 17.36 18.18
N TYR A 22 -52.64 16.55 17.15
CA TYR A 22 -53.10 15.16 17.14
C TYR A 22 -52.20 14.33 18.07
N VAL A 23 -52.74 13.92 19.22
CA VAL A 23 -52.08 12.98 20.12
C VAL A 23 -52.51 11.57 19.71
N PRO A 24 -51.61 10.73 19.16
CA PRO A 24 -51.95 9.33 18.89
C PRO A 24 -52.21 8.58 20.21
N PRO A 25 -53.11 7.57 20.21
CA PRO A 25 -53.35 6.77 21.41
C PRO A 25 -52.06 6.06 21.84
N VAL A 26 -51.72 6.20 23.13
CA VAL A 26 -50.61 5.51 23.78
C VAL A 26 -50.81 4.01 23.62
N SER A 27 -49.89 3.34 22.92
CA SER A 27 -49.82 1.89 22.89
C SER A 27 -49.53 1.37 24.30
N ARG A 28 -50.36 0.45 24.79
CA ARG A 28 -50.12 -0.22 26.07
C ARG A 28 -48.76 -0.92 26.01
N PRO A 29 -47.89 -0.77 27.02
CA PRO A 29 -46.67 -1.56 27.08
C PRO A 29 -47.06 -3.04 27.20
N THR A 30 -46.59 -3.84 26.23
CA THR A 30 -46.56 -5.30 26.36
C THR A 30 -45.72 -5.68 27.57
N PRO A 31 -46.10 -6.71 28.35
CA PRO A 31 -45.24 -7.24 29.39
C PRO A 31 -43.88 -7.59 28.77
N ALA A 32 -42.81 -7.00 29.29
CA ALA A 32 -41.46 -7.34 28.87
C ALA A 32 -41.23 -8.82 29.18
N VAL A 33 -41.18 -9.66 28.14
CA VAL A 33 -40.65 -11.02 28.26
C VAL A 33 -39.16 -10.84 28.54
N ARG A 34 -38.74 -11.16 29.77
CA ARG A 34 -37.31 -11.21 30.13
C ARG A 34 -36.61 -12.16 29.15
N PRO A 35 -35.55 -11.73 28.44
CA PRO A 35 -34.70 -12.65 27.72
C PRO A 35 -34.22 -13.73 28.69
N ARG A 36 -34.41 -14.99 28.32
CA ARG A 36 -33.91 -16.12 29.09
C ARG A 36 -32.38 -16.02 29.07
N GLU A 37 -31.81 -15.73 30.24
CA GLU A 37 -30.37 -15.68 30.44
C GLU A 37 -29.81 -17.07 30.14
N SER A 38 -29.29 -17.26 28.92
CA SER A 38 -28.56 -18.47 28.58
C SER A 38 -27.24 -18.39 29.32
N ALA A 39 -27.06 -19.23 30.33
CA ALA A 39 -25.77 -19.43 30.99
C ALA A 39 -24.71 -19.68 29.91
N GLY A 40 -23.84 -18.69 29.69
CA GLY A 40 -22.75 -18.78 28.73
C GLY A 40 -21.84 -19.92 29.14
N MET A 41 -21.64 -20.90 28.25
CA MET A 41 -20.62 -21.91 28.45
C MET A 41 -19.24 -21.23 28.54
N PRO A 42 -18.31 -21.70 29.39
CA PRO A 42 -16.98 -21.13 29.47
C PRO A 42 -16.26 -21.31 28.13
N VAL A 43 -16.09 -20.21 27.39
CA VAL A 43 -15.25 -20.17 26.19
C VAL A 43 -13.80 -20.32 26.67
N LYS A 44 -13.19 -21.48 26.38
CA LYS A 44 -11.75 -21.67 26.59
C LYS A 44 -11.00 -20.55 25.86
N PRO A 45 -9.97 -19.94 26.46
CA PRO A 45 -9.15 -18.95 25.77
C PRO A 45 -8.55 -19.64 24.54
N GLN A 46 -8.96 -19.21 23.35
CA GLN A 46 -8.30 -19.66 22.13
C GLN A 46 -6.89 -19.08 22.14
N LYS A 47 -5.90 -19.98 22.15
CA LYS A 47 -4.49 -19.62 22.00
C LYS A 47 -4.38 -18.92 20.63
N LYS A 48 -3.94 -17.66 20.60
CA LYS A 48 -3.64 -16.96 19.35
C LYS A 48 -2.69 -17.87 18.55
N GLU A 49 -3.16 -18.41 17.44
CA GLU A 49 -2.29 -19.12 16.51
C GLU A 49 -1.29 -18.11 15.96
N GLU A 50 0.00 -18.38 16.15
CA GLU A 50 1.01 -17.58 15.47
C GLU A 50 0.84 -17.76 13.96
N PRO A 51 0.97 -16.68 13.17
CA PRO A 51 0.90 -16.79 11.72
C PRO A 51 1.92 -17.82 11.23
N TYR A 52 1.48 -18.74 10.36
CA TYR A 52 2.28 -19.82 9.75
C TYR A 52 3.66 -19.35 9.26
N ILE A 53 3.75 -18.10 8.78
CA ILE A 53 4.99 -17.50 8.29
C ILE A 53 6.08 -17.37 9.37
N VAL A 54 5.72 -17.10 10.63
CA VAL A 54 6.69 -16.98 11.74
C VAL A 54 7.38 -18.32 11.96
N SER A 55 6.63 -19.42 11.97
CA SER A 55 7.17 -20.77 12.13
C SER A 55 8.06 -21.23 10.96
N GLN A 56 7.83 -20.69 9.77
CA GLN A 56 8.66 -20.97 8.60
C GLN A 56 9.94 -20.13 8.59
N LEU A 57 9.92 -18.91 9.13
CA LEU A 57 11.10 -18.07 9.22
C LEU A 57 12.20 -18.72 10.06
N ASP A 58 11.83 -19.46 11.12
CA ASP A 58 12.79 -20.23 11.92
C ASP A 58 13.42 -21.41 11.16
N SER A 59 12.77 -21.87 10.09
CA SER A 59 13.27 -22.98 9.26
C SER A 59 14.25 -22.56 8.16
N TYR A 60 14.37 -21.25 7.90
CA TYR A 60 15.27 -20.68 6.91
C TYR A 60 16.25 -19.72 7.55
N SER A 61 17.53 -19.81 7.16
CA SER A 61 18.51 -18.77 7.52
C SER A 61 18.27 -17.52 6.67
N VAL A 62 17.27 -16.73 7.04
CA VAL A 62 17.05 -15.39 6.47
C VAL A 62 18.01 -14.42 7.16
N ARG A 63 18.66 -13.56 6.39
CA ARG A 63 19.53 -12.54 6.97
C ARG A 63 18.73 -11.58 7.86
N ASN A 64 19.39 -11.04 8.88
CA ASN A 64 18.86 -9.99 9.74
C ASN A 64 18.83 -8.64 9.00
N TRP A 65 17.93 -8.52 8.03
CA TRP A 65 17.63 -7.26 7.36
C TRP A 65 16.99 -6.28 8.34
N ARG A 66 17.45 -5.03 8.33
CA ARG A 66 17.01 -3.94 9.23
C ARG A 66 16.32 -2.81 8.48
N TYR A 67 16.57 -2.68 7.18
CA TYR A 67 16.11 -1.55 6.37
C TYR A 67 15.47 -2.01 5.06
N ILE A 68 14.51 -1.24 4.57
CA ILE A 68 14.09 -1.23 3.18
C ILE A 68 14.61 0.06 2.57
N VAL A 69 15.36 -0.02 1.48
CA VAL A 69 15.93 1.15 0.81
C VAL A 69 15.34 1.26 -0.58
N ILE A 70 14.50 2.26 -0.78
CA ILE A 70 13.76 2.47 -2.03
C ILE A 70 14.56 3.41 -2.94
N HIS A 71 14.71 3.00 -4.19
CA HIS A 71 15.43 3.73 -5.24
C HIS A 71 14.54 3.90 -6.48
N HIS A 72 14.89 4.88 -7.31
CA HIS A 72 14.50 4.90 -8.72
C HIS A 72 15.70 4.59 -9.60
N SER A 73 15.49 4.17 -10.86
CA SER A 73 16.59 3.89 -11.78
C SER A 73 17.22 5.13 -12.41
N ALA A 74 16.59 6.30 -12.26
CA ALA A 74 16.91 7.53 -12.98
C ALA A 74 16.93 7.34 -14.51
N SER A 75 16.13 6.40 -15.01
CA SER A 75 16.03 6.03 -16.43
C SER A 75 14.56 5.81 -16.79
N ALA A 76 14.18 6.19 -18.02
CA ALA A 76 12.82 5.99 -18.52
C ALA A 76 12.48 4.51 -18.77
N SER A 77 13.49 3.66 -18.94
CA SER A 77 13.36 2.23 -19.20
C SER A 77 14.40 1.42 -18.42
N GLY A 78 14.13 0.12 -18.27
CA GLY A 78 15.06 -0.79 -17.64
C GLY A 78 14.44 -2.11 -17.19
N SER A 79 15.32 -3.01 -16.77
CA SER A 79 15.01 -4.29 -16.15
C SER A 79 16.19 -4.74 -15.29
N ALA A 80 15.97 -5.72 -14.43
CA ALA A 80 17.02 -6.34 -13.63
C ALA A 80 18.20 -6.80 -14.50
N ALA A 81 17.93 -7.43 -15.65
CA ALA A 81 18.97 -7.90 -16.58
C ALA A 81 19.76 -6.76 -17.22
N GLN A 82 19.09 -5.67 -17.63
CA GLN A 82 19.76 -4.50 -18.20
C GLN A 82 20.63 -3.78 -17.18
N PHE A 83 20.13 -3.64 -15.94
CA PHE A 83 20.88 -3.02 -14.85
C PHE A 83 22.04 -3.92 -14.38
N ASP A 84 21.85 -5.25 -14.33
CA ASP A 84 22.94 -6.20 -14.04
C ASP A 84 24.08 -6.03 -15.04
N LYS A 85 23.77 -6.04 -16.34
CA LYS A 85 24.73 -5.82 -17.42
C LYS A 85 25.47 -4.50 -17.25
N TYR A 86 24.75 -3.39 -17.02
CA TYR A 86 25.36 -2.08 -16.80
C TYR A 86 26.29 -2.08 -15.57
N HIS A 87 25.86 -2.66 -14.44
CA HIS A 87 26.67 -2.71 -13.23
C HIS A 87 27.94 -3.56 -13.41
N ARG A 88 27.88 -4.68 -14.12
CA ARG A 88 29.06 -5.50 -14.45
C ARG A 88 30.01 -4.77 -15.40
N GLU A 89 29.47 -4.25 -16.50
CA GLU A 89 30.28 -3.73 -17.60
C GLU A 89 30.83 -2.33 -17.34
N LYS A 90 30.02 -1.45 -16.73
CA LYS A 90 30.36 -0.03 -16.53
C LYS A 90 30.82 0.26 -15.11
N ARG A 91 30.19 -0.33 -14.09
CA ARG A 91 30.59 -0.13 -12.68
C ARG A 91 31.61 -1.15 -12.18
N ARG A 92 31.89 -2.21 -12.95
CA ARG A 92 32.81 -3.30 -12.59
C ARG A 92 32.43 -4.00 -11.28
N TRP A 93 31.13 -4.07 -10.99
CA TRP A 93 30.62 -4.80 -9.82
C TRP A 93 30.59 -6.29 -10.14
N GLU A 94 31.42 -7.08 -9.45
CA GLU A 94 31.56 -8.53 -9.65
C GLU A 94 30.23 -9.27 -9.47
N ASN A 95 29.41 -8.83 -8.51
CA ASN A 95 28.09 -9.40 -8.23
C ASN A 95 26.97 -8.75 -9.06
N GLY A 96 27.31 -7.90 -10.04
CA GLY A 96 26.37 -7.29 -10.97
C GLY A 96 25.32 -6.42 -10.30
N LEU A 97 24.04 -6.69 -10.58
CA LEU A 97 22.88 -5.90 -10.14
C LEU A 97 23.03 -5.42 -8.69
N GLY A 98 23.00 -4.10 -8.46
CA GLY A 98 23.17 -3.53 -7.12
C GLY A 98 21.97 -3.70 -6.18
N TYR A 99 20.79 -3.98 -6.73
CA TYR A 99 19.52 -4.09 -6.00
C TYR A 99 19.15 -5.55 -5.72
N HIS A 100 18.36 -5.77 -4.66
CA HIS A 100 17.76 -7.07 -4.39
C HIS A 100 16.54 -7.31 -5.28
N PHE A 101 15.77 -6.25 -5.54
CA PHE A 101 14.58 -6.30 -6.39
C PHE A 101 14.52 -5.10 -7.34
N VAL A 102 13.92 -5.32 -8.51
CA VAL A 102 13.58 -4.27 -9.48
C VAL A 102 12.09 -4.37 -9.80
N ILE A 103 11.38 -3.25 -9.86
CA ILE A 103 9.96 -3.19 -10.24
C ILE A 103 9.80 -2.45 -11.56
N GLY A 104 9.37 -3.19 -12.59
CA GLY A 104 9.18 -2.66 -13.95
C GLY A 104 8.07 -1.62 -14.05
N ASN A 105 8.19 -0.73 -15.04
CA ASN A 105 7.22 0.34 -15.34
C ASN A 105 6.51 0.15 -16.70
N GLY A 106 6.66 -1.02 -17.32
CA GLY A 106 6.13 -1.30 -18.66
C GLY A 106 7.11 -0.99 -19.80
N ASN A 107 8.27 -0.39 -19.52
CA ASN A 107 9.30 -0.09 -20.51
C ASN A 107 10.63 -0.80 -20.18
N GLY A 108 10.88 -1.94 -20.84
CA GLY A 108 12.03 -2.83 -20.57
C GLY A 108 11.65 -4.05 -19.75
N ALA A 109 10.75 -3.91 -18.78
CA ALA A 109 10.09 -4.99 -18.06
C ALA A 109 8.58 -4.67 -17.90
N PRO A 110 7.69 -5.67 -17.76
CA PRO A 110 6.25 -5.42 -17.60
C PRO A 110 5.95 -4.54 -16.39
N ASP A 111 4.89 -3.72 -16.49
CA ASP A 111 4.53 -2.78 -15.42
C ASP A 111 4.13 -3.50 -14.13
N GLY A 112 4.69 -3.06 -13.01
CA GLY A 112 4.53 -3.70 -11.69
C GLY A 112 5.24 -5.05 -11.54
N LYS A 113 5.91 -5.59 -12.57
CA LYS A 113 6.63 -6.87 -12.44
C LYS A 113 7.78 -6.72 -11.47
N ILE A 114 7.79 -7.55 -10.43
CA ILE A 114 8.91 -7.70 -9.50
C ILE A 114 9.90 -8.69 -10.11
N GLU A 115 11.10 -8.22 -10.38
CA GLU A 115 12.24 -9.02 -10.82
C GLU A 115 13.20 -9.23 -9.65
N ILE A 116 13.57 -10.48 -9.40
CA ILE A 116 14.41 -10.89 -8.26
C ILE A 116 15.88 -10.88 -8.69
N GLY A 117 16.71 -10.13 -7.97
CA GLY A 117 18.15 -10.07 -8.19
C GLY A 117 18.92 -11.22 -7.53
N ASN A 118 20.11 -11.53 -8.06
CA ASN A 118 21.00 -12.55 -7.50
C ASN A 118 21.33 -12.29 -6.02
N ARG A 119 21.39 -11.02 -5.60
CA ARG A 119 21.69 -10.65 -4.21
C ARG A 119 20.65 -11.16 -3.22
N TRP A 120 19.37 -11.16 -3.62
CA TRP A 120 18.31 -11.78 -2.83
C TRP A 120 18.44 -13.31 -2.82
N ILE A 121 18.66 -13.93 -3.99
CA ILE A 121 18.75 -15.40 -4.11
C ILE A 121 19.91 -15.95 -3.28
N SER A 122 21.09 -15.33 -3.38
CA SER A 122 22.30 -15.73 -2.66
C SER A 122 22.39 -15.14 -1.24
N GLN A 123 21.41 -14.32 -0.83
CA GLN A 123 21.41 -13.62 0.46
C GLN A 123 22.74 -12.86 0.72
N ILE A 124 23.19 -12.05 -0.24
CA ILE A 124 24.41 -11.23 -0.11
C ILE A 124 24.07 -9.74 -0.03
N ASP A 125 25.04 -8.93 0.41
CA ASP A 125 24.88 -7.48 0.61
C ASP A 125 24.44 -6.77 -0.67
N GLY A 126 23.73 -5.66 -0.53
CA GLY A 126 23.44 -4.72 -1.61
C GLY A 126 24.68 -3.95 -2.11
N ALA A 127 24.52 -3.22 -3.23
CA ALA A 127 25.48 -2.22 -3.70
C ALA A 127 24.76 -0.92 -4.11
N HIS A 128 23.63 -0.62 -3.46
CA HIS A 128 22.66 0.38 -3.90
C HIS A 128 22.71 1.70 -3.12
N ALA A 129 23.28 1.73 -1.91
CA ALA A 129 23.16 2.87 -1.01
C ALA A 129 24.43 3.74 -0.89
N GLY A 130 25.59 3.29 -1.38
CA GLY A 130 26.88 3.97 -1.16
C GLY A 130 27.35 4.01 0.31
N VAL A 131 26.51 3.59 1.25
CA VAL A 131 26.77 3.50 2.70
C VAL A 131 26.75 2.03 3.10
N GLN A 132 27.80 1.58 3.79
CA GLN A 132 27.98 0.16 4.12
C GLN A 132 26.84 -0.39 4.99
N GLU A 133 26.35 0.37 5.97
CA GLU A 133 25.24 -0.06 6.83
C GLU A 133 23.99 -0.43 6.02
N TYR A 134 23.59 0.44 5.08
CA TYR A 134 22.39 0.23 4.26
C TYR A 134 22.58 -0.80 3.15
N ASN A 135 23.81 -1.04 2.70
CA ASN A 135 24.11 -2.16 1.80
C ASN A 135 24.10 -3.50 2.55
N HIS A 136 24.65 -3.54 3.76
CA HIS A 136 24.80 -4.78 4.52
C HIS A 136 23.49 -5.22 5.21
N TYR A 137 22.71 -4.27 5.74
CA TYR A 137 21.47 -4.57 6.44
C TYR A 137 20.21 -4.13 5.70
N GLY A 138 20.32 -3.56 4.50
CA GLY A 138 19.17 -3.04 3.75
C GLY A 138 18.79 -3.88 2.54
N ILE A 139 17.49 -4.08 2.35
CA ILE A 139 16.91 -4.61 1.12
C ILE A 139 16.70 -3.44 0.15
N GLY A 140 17.60 -3.28 -0.82
CA GLY A 140 17.44 -2.35 -1.93
C GLY A 140 16.37 -2.79 -2.95
N ILE A 141 15.36 -1.93 -3.14
CA ILE A 141 14.30 -2.08 -4.15
C ILE A 141 14.39 -0.90 -5.11
N CYS A 142 14.57 -1.17 -6.41
CA CYS A 142 14.61 -0.13 -7.44
C CYS A 142 13.35 -0.16 -8.29
N LEU A 143 12.64 0.96 -8.37
CA LEU A 143 11.56 1.15 -9.33
C LEU A 143 12.15 1.73 -10.63
N VAL A 144 11.79 1.15 -11.77
CA VAL A 144 12.22 1.70 -13.07
C VAL A 144 11.52 3.04 -13.30
N GLY A 145 12.29 4.12 -13.44
CA GLY A 145 11.77 5.46 -13.66
C GLY A 145 12.73 6.57 -13.21
N ASN A 146 12.42 7.81 -13.59
CA ASN A 146 13.02 9.02 -13.03
C ASN A 146 11.95 9.84 -12.30
N PHE A 147 11.84 9.61 -11.00
CA PHE A 147 10.83 10.26 -10.17
C PHE A 147 11.20 11.64 -9.64
N ASN A 148 12.31 12.22 -10.13
CA ASN A 148 12.49 13.67 -10.03
C ASN A 148 11.58 14.40 -11.03
N GLU A 149 11.11 13.70 -12.06
CA GLU A 149 10.35 14.27 -13.18
C GLU A 149 8.94 13.68 -13.34
N SER A 150 8.69 12.52 -12.74
CA SER A 150 7.41 11.81 -12.83
C SER A 150 7.07 11.06 -11.53
N TYR A 151 5.95 10.34 -11.54
CA TYR A 151 5.53 9.48 -10.42
C TYR A 151 5.62 8.00 -10.82
N PRO A 152 5.83 7.08 -9.85
CA PRO A 152 5.64 5.65 -10.07
C PRO A 152 4.26 5.32 -10.63
N THR A 153 4.15 4.26 -11.42
CA THR A 153 2.84 3.76 -11.86
C THR A 153 2.05 3.18 -10.68
N ALA A 154 0.73 3.09 -10.82
CA ALA A 154 -0.12 2.44 -9.82
C ALA A 154 0.27 0.96 -9.63
N ALA A 155 0.67 0.27 -10.70
CA ALA A 155 1.12 -1.12 -10.63
C ALA A 155 2.47 -1.25 -9.89
N GLN A 156 3.41 -0.32 -10.09
CA GLN A 156 4.65 -0.27 -9.32
C GLN A 156 4.37 -0.06 -7.82
N MET A 157 3.48 0.87 -7.49
CA MET A 157 3.11 1.13 -6.10
C MET A 157 2.40 -0.06 -5.46
N ALA A 158 1.49 -0.73 -6.18
CA ALA A 158 0.82 -1.93 -5.70
C ALA A 158 1.83 -3.05 -5.38
N SER A 159 2.80 -3.29 -6.26
CA SER A 159 3.86 -4.27 -6.04
C SER A 159 4.81 -3.88 -4.91
N LEU A 160 5.06 -2.58 -4.70
CA LEU A 160 5.92 -2.09 -3.62
C LEU A 160 5.26 -2.25 -2.23
N SER A 161 3.94 -2.15 -2.13
CA SER A 161 3.21 -2.24 -0.86
C SER A 161 2.69 -3.64 -0.51
N ALA A 162 2.94 -4.65 -1.33
CA ALA A 162 2.35 -5.99 -1.17
C ALA A 162 3.11 -6.92 -0.19
N TRP A 163 4.03 -6.38 0.62
CA TRP A 163 4.98 -7.12 1.45
C TRP A 163 4.69 -6.99 2.94
#